data_AF-A0A0A5G2A1-F1
#
_entry.id   AF-A0A0A5G2A1-F1
#
_cell.length_a   1.000
_cell.length_b   1.000
_cell.length_c   1.000
_cell.angle_alpha   90.00
_cell.angle_beta   90.00
_cell.angle_gamma   90.00
#
_symmetry.space_group_name_H-M   'P 1'
#
loop_
_entity.id
_entity.type
_entity.pdbx_description
1 polymer ?
#
loop_
_entity_poly.entity_id
_entity_poly.type
_entity_poly.pdbx_seq_one_letter_code
_entity_poly.pdbx_strand_id
1 'polypeptide(L)'
;MNTKEIELKSGAHFNRTVGGIVTNSLDAVDVAVQNGCAIQDVRYTLRYPEIMICDLSNPEYPLNLCDGETIYNCFIMIEKTLSDYIKNTNIKRITGDSLKTEIAITGPIKQELWQVKNAILQRVYECLDIKSKMYLSLYEARGIHQIRNINNSNDIVKEFYQQFIAKYSEYIKQEAKPQIKLFNQSTIYQNHLLWNKIKGLAKNKLFILTAGLSIALGYMNSTMDKRIFFTEVHRENDPYQLYRKKNFHTIFPENICEEAQHDSIVIIDKIYTGGSLLIAEDLVVGKRSNTSPKILKVGLFPKSYHSLHNVDYVVYAGRLIKSTYILENYTSEDWHFGLLLEPSTEMRIHI
;
A
#
# COMPACT_ATOMS: atom_id res chain seq x y z
N MET A 1 -26.49 16.36 -22.25
CA MET A 1 -25.31 15.52 -22.00
C MET A 1 -25.80 14.18 -21.46
N ASN A 2 -25.44 13.06 -22.07
CA ASN A 2 -25.88 11.74 -21.61
C ASN A 2 -24.82 11.15 -20.68
N THR A 3 -24.88 11.54 -19.40
CA THR A 3 -24.11 10.90 -18.34
C THR A 3 -25.01 9.86 -17.69
N LYS A 4 -24.57 8.60 -17.67
CA LYS A 4 -25.32 7.50 -17.03
C LYS A 4 -24.49 6.94 -15.87
N GLU A 5 -25.09 6.86 -14.70
CA GLU A 5 -24.50 6.12 -13.58
C GLU A 5 -24.53 4.63 -13.87
N ILE A 6 -23.44 3.96 -13.52
CA ILE A 6 -23.27 2.52 -13.68
C ILE A 6 -22.60 1.93 -12.46
N GLU A 7 -22.74 0.61 -12.34
CA GLU A 7 -22.03 -0.20 -11.37
C GLU A 7 -20.97 -1.03 -12.11
N LEU A 8 -19.76 -1.04 -11.59
CA LEU A 8 -18.61 -1.71 -12.17
C LEU A 8 -18.08 -2.78 -11.22
N LYS A 9 -17.66 -3.91 -11.76
CA LYS A 9 -16.89 -4.92 -11.03
C LYS A 9 -15.44 -4.87 -11.47
N SER A 10 -14.55 -4.53 -10.53
CA SER A 10 -13.11 -4.47 -10.79
C SER A 10 -12.44 -5.80 -10.48
N GLY A 11 -12.21 -6.63 -11.51
CA GLY A 11 -11.45 -7.89 -11.37
C GLY A 11 -10.04 -7.70 -10.77
N ALA A 12 -9.37 -6.57 -11.08
CA ALA A 12 -8.04 -6.24 -10.57
C ALA A 12 -7.95 -5.96 -9.05
N HIS A 13 -9.10 -5.80 -8.38
CA HIS A 13 -9.23 -5.53 -6.94
C HIS A 13 -10.26 -6.47 -6.30
N PHE A 14 -10.15 -7.79 -6.49
CA PHE A 14 -11.06 -8.81 -5.93
C PHE A 14 -12.53 -8.66 -6.33
N ASN A 15 -12.81 -8.41 -7.61
CA ASN A 15 -14.19 -8.27 -8.11
C ASN A 15 -15.01 -7.20 -7.37
N ARG A 16 -14.33 -6.24 -6.76
CA ARG A 16 -14.96 -5.17 -5.98
C ARG A 16 -15.95 -4.40 -6.84
N THR A 17 -17.13 -4.17 -6.27
CA THR A 17 -18.20 -3.39 -6.87
C THR A 17 -17.97 -1.90 -6.57
N VAL A 18 -17.84 -1.07 -7.60
CA VAL A 18 -17.68 0.39 -7.49
C VAL A 18 -18.66 1.11 -8.40
N GLY A 19 -19.10 2.30 -7.99
CA GLY A 19 -19.89 3.17 -8.85
C GLY A 19 -19.03 3.86 -9.92
N GLY A 20 -19.65 4.24 -11.03
CA GLY A 20 -19.00 5.09 -12.01
C GLY A 20 -19.96 5.78 -12.97
N ILE A 21 -19.41 6.59 -13.86
CA ILE A 21 -20.17 7.26 -14.91
C ILE A 21 -19.70 6.80 -16.30
N VAL A 22 -20.64 6.69 -17.23
CA VAL A 22 -20.38 6.58 -18.67
C VAL A 22 -20.81 7.89 -19.32
N THR A 23 -19.91 8.49 -20.08
CA THR A 23 -20.17 9.70 -20.86
C THR A 23 -19.46 9.66 -22.21
N ASN A 24 -20.00 10.39 -23.17
CA ASN A 24 -19.40 10.64 -24.48
C ASN A 24 -18.96 12.11 -24.66
N SER A 25 -18.98 12.91 -23.58
CA SER A 25 -18.59 14.32 -23.58
C SER A 25 -17.21 14.52 -22.95
N LEU A 26 -16.30 15.18 -23.67
CA LEU A 26 -14.95 15.48 -23.17
C LEU A 26 -14.98 16.41 -21.96
N ASP A 27 -15.83 17.44 -21.96
CA ASP A 27 -15.99 18.37 -20.83
C ASP A 27 -16.43 17.63 -19.55
N ALA A 28 -17.29 16.61 -19.68
CA ALA A 28 -17.73 15.81 -18.55
C ALA A 28 -16.61 14.89 -18.02
N VAL A 29 -15.71 14.45 -18.89
CA VAL A 29 -14.51 13.69 -18.49
C VAL A 29 -13.55 14.58 -17.72
N ASP A 30 -13.25 15.78 -18.24
CA ASP A 30 -12.33 16.71 -17.58
C ASP A 30 -12.80 17.10 -16.18
N VAL A 31 -14.09 17.42 -16.02
CA VAL A 31 -14.69 17.70 -14.70
C VAL A 31 -14.58 16.48 -13.77
N ALA A 32 -14.86 15.28 -14.27
CA ALA A 32 -14.83 14.09 -13.43
C ALA A 32 -13.40 13.65 -13.06
N VAL A 33 -12.41 13.85 -13.93
CA VAL A 33 -10.98 13.64 -13.63
C VAL A 33 -10.47 14.69 -12.63
N GLN A 34 -10.86 15.96 -12.78
CA GLN A 34 -10.56 17.01 -11.78
C GLN A 34 -11.16 16.67 -10.41
N ASN A 35 -12.34 16.04 -10.38
CA ASN A 35 -12.98 15.54 -9.16
C ASN A 35 -12.40 14.20 -8.65
N GLY A 36 -11.38 13.65 -9.32
CA GLY A 36 -10.60 12.50 -8.85
C GLY A 36 -11.03 11.14 -9.39
N CYS A 37 -11.86 11.09 -10.45
CA CYS A 37 -12.20 9.83 -11.10
C CYS A 37 -11.04 9.30 -11.98
N ALA A 38 -10.92 7.97 -12.09
CA ALA A 38 -9.91 7.31 -12.93
C ALA A 38 -10.53 6.64 -14.17
N ILE A 39 -9.92 6.82 -15.35
CA ILE A 39 -10.36 6.29 -16.65
C ILE A 39 -10.13 4.76 -16.73
N GLN A 40 -11.14 4.01 -17.20
CA GLN A 40 -11.11 2.54 -17.29
C GLN A 40 -11.18 1.95 -18.72
N ASP A 41 -11.83 2.60 -19.71
CA ASP A 41 -11.98 2.09 -21.09
C ASP A 41 -12.26 3.24 -22.09
N VAL A 42 -12.10 3.01 -23.41
CA VAL A 42 -12.30 3.95 -24.55
C VAL A 42 -13.79 4.28 -24.82
N ARG A 43 -14.67 3.87 -23.89
CA ARG A 43 -15.90 4.59 -23.55
C ARG A 43 -15.77 4.99 -22.08
N TYR A 44 -15.40 6.25 -21.85
CA TYR A 44 -14.87 6.75 -20.58
C TYR A 44 -15.71 6.32 -19.38
N THR A 45 -15.16 5.35 -18.65
CA THR A 45 -15.73 4.78 -17.44
C THR A 45 -14.89 5.24 -16.27
N LEU A 46 -15.50 6.01 -15.37
CA LEU A 46 -14.82 6.78 -14.33
C LEU A 46 -15.28 6.30 -12.95
N ARG A 47 -14.34 5.87 -12.09
CA ARG A 47 -14.65 5.40 -10.71
C ARG A 47 -14.75 6.57 -9.75
N TYR A 48 -15.73 6.54 -8.83
CA TYR A 48 -15.81 7.53 -7.74
C TYR A 48 -14.58 7.49 -6.83
N PRO A 49 -14.20 8.63 -6.20
CA PRO A 49 -13.12 8.66 -5.23
C PRO A 49 -13.42 7.78 -4.01
N GLU A 50 -12.35 7.37 -3.34
CA GLU A 50 -12.38 6.45 -2.20
C GLU A 50 -11.55 7.01 -1.06
N ILE A 51 -12.01 6.84 0.18
CA ILE A 51 -11.28 7.22 1.38
C ILE A 51 -11.30 6.08 2.39
N MET A 52 -10.10 5.73 2.86
CA MET A 52 -9.90 4.82 3.99
C MET A 52 -10.18 5.54 5.31
N ILE A 53 -11.12 5.04 6.10
CA ILE A 53 -11.39 5.51 7.46
C ILE A 53 -10.49 4.79 8.46
N CYS A 54 -10.37 3.45 8.35
CA CYS A 54 -9.57 2.64 9.25
C CYS A 54 -8.96 1.44 8.52
N ASP A 55 -7.70 1.11 8.82
CA ASP A 55 -6.97 -0.03 8.27
C ASP A 55 -6.31 -0.81 9.41
N LEU A 56 -6.77 -2.03 9.69
CA LEU A 56 -6.21 -2.87 10.74
C LEU A 56 -4.81 -3.37 10.41
N SER A 57 -4.51 -3.53 9.12
CA SER A 57 -3.20 -4.02 8.67
C SER A 57 -2.11 -2.95 8.79
N ASN A 58 -2.51 -1.67 8.77
CA ASN A 58 -1.62 -0.51 8.99
C ASN A 58 -2.38 0.67 9.64
N PRO A 59 -2.75 0.58 10.94
CA PRO A 59 -3.49 1.63 11.65
C PRO A 59 -2.83 2.99 11.51
N GLU A 60 -3.62 4.06 11.34
CA GLU A 60 -3.15 5.45 11.23
C GLU A 60 -3.00 6.11 12.61
N TYR A 61 -2.24 7.20 12.70
CA TYR A 61 -2.17 8.02 13.91
C TYR A 61 -3.55 8.63 14.24
N PRO A 62 -3.97 8.69 15.52
CA PRO A 62 -3.23 8.29 16.73
C PRO A 62 -3.32 6.80 17.07
N LEU A 63 -4.20 6.06 16.39
CA LEU A 63 -4.58 4.69 16.72
C LEU A 63 -3.39 3.70 16.61
N ASN A 64 -2.41 4.01 15.76
CA ASN A 64 -1.18 3.23 15.65
C ASN A 64 -0.31 3.24 16.90
N LEU A 65 -0.55 4.13 17.86
CA LEU A 65 0.19 4.20 19.13
C LEU A 65 -0.52 3.51 20.31
N CYS A 66 -1.65 2.84 20.04
CA CYS A 66 -2.44 2.12 21.03
C CYS A 66 -2.19 0.60 20.97
N ASP A 67 -2.75 -0.15 21.93
CA ASP A 67 -2.72 -1.61 21.96
C ASP A 67 -3.71 -2.21 20.94
N GLY A 68 -3.57 -3.52 20.71
CA GLY A 68 -4.44 -4.25 19.78
C GLY A 68 -5.91 -4.20 20.17
N GLU A 69 -6.23 -4.23 21.47
CA GLU A 69 -7.60 -4.20 21.97
C GLU A 69 -8.27 -2.84 21.72
N THR A 70 -7.55 -1.74 21.94
CA THR A 70 -7.99 -0.38 21.66
C THR A 70 -8.21 -0.18 20.16
N ILE A 71 -7.32 -0.70 19.32
CA ILE A 71 -7.46 -0.68 17.85
C ILE A 71 -8.71 -1.45 17.43
N TYR A 72 -8.92 -2.65 17.98
CA TYR A 72 -10.09 -3.47 17.73
C TYR A 72 -11.39 -2.75 18.12
N ASN A 73 -11.45 -2.23 19.34
CA ASN A 73 -12.62 -1.51 19.85
C ASN A 73 -12.94 -0.26 19.02
N CYS A 74 -11.92 0.48 18.58
CA CYS A 74 -12.07 1.57 17.62
C CYS A 74 -12.70 1.12 16.32
N PHE A 75 -12.19 0.04 15.72
CA PHE A 75 -12.68 -0.48 14.45
C PHE A 75 -14.16 -0.83 14.52
N ILE A 76 -14.57 -1.58 15.55
CA ILE A 76 -15.98 -1.95 15.76
C ILE A 76 -16.87 -0.71 15.94
N MET A 77 -16.41 0.28 16.72
CA MET A 77 -17.18 1.50 16.96
C MET A 77 -17.27 2.38 15.71
N ILE A 78 -16.23 2.45 14.88
CA ILE A 78 -16.24 3.13 13.59
C ILE A 78 -17.27 2.49 12.67
N GLU A 79 -17.27 1.16 12.51
CA GLU A 79 -18.20 0.47 11.62
C GLU A 79 -19.67 0.71 12.04
N LYS A 80 -19.94 0.64 13.35
CA LYS A 80 -21.26 0.95 13.92
C LYS A 80 -21.67 2.40 13.67
N THR A 81 -20.78 3.35 13.93
CA THR A 81 -21.05 4.79 13.78
C THR A 81 -21.23 5.19 12.31
N LEU A 82 -20.45 4.58 11.41
CA LEU A 82 -20.49 4.86 9.98
C LEU A 82 -21.87 4.56 9.38
N SER A 83 -22.45 3.41 9.75
CA SER A 83 -23.75 2.97 9.25
C SER A 83 -24.85 4.00 9.49
N ASP A 84 -24.84 4.65 10.65
CA ASP A 84 -25.79 5.72 10.99
C ASP A 84 -25.53 7.01 10.20
N TYR A 85 -24.26 7.37 10.02
CA TYR A 85 -23.86 8.62 9.35
C TYR A 85 -24.19 8.65 7.86
N ILE A 86 -24.07 7.53 7.15
CA ILE A 86 -24.19 7.50 5.69
C ILE A 86 -25.60 7.18 5.18
N LYS A 87 -26.53 6.78 6.05
CA LYS A 87 -27.86 6.23 5.70
C LYS A 87 -28.67 7.11 4.74
N ASN A 88 -28.51 8.44 4.80
CA ASN A 88 -29.24 9.41 3.98
C ASN A 88 -28.29 10.25 3.10
N THR A 89 -27.19 9.66 2.63
CA THR A 89 -26.17 10.35 1.82
C THR A 89 -25.88 9.59 0.53
N ASN A 90 -25.21 10.23 -0.43
CA ASN A 90 -24.69 9.56 -1.64
C ASN A 90 -23.37 8.82 -1.38
N ILE A 91 -22.93 8.76 -0.12
CA ILE A 91 -21.71 8.08 0.31
C ILE A 91 -22.07 6.64 0.64
N LYS A 92 -21.24 5.72 0.16
CA LYS A 92 -21.41 4.28 0.38
C LYS A 92 -20.20 3.71 1.12
N ARG A 93 -20.48 2.83 2.08
CA ARG A 93 -19.48 1.91 2.61
C ARG A 93 -19.05 0.98 1.49
N ILE A 94 -17.75 0.91 1.26
CA ILE A 94 -17.15 -0.03 0.31
C ILE A 94 -17.27 -1.43 0.90
N THR A 95 -17.78 -2.38 0.14
CA THR A 95 -17.84 -3.80 0.53
C THR A 95 -17.23 -4.68 -0.55
N GLY A 96 -16.85 -5.90 -0.20
CA GLY A 96 -16.26 -6.87 -1.12
C GLY A 96 -15.70 -8.07 -0.40
N ASP A 97 -15.48 -9.16 -1.15
CA ASP A 97 -14.94 -10.39 -0.60
C ASP A 97 -13.56 -10.12 0.02
N SER A 98 -13.41 -10.53 1.29
CA SER A 98 -12.17 -10.42 2.06
C SER A 98 -11.72 -9.03 2.52
N LEU A 99 -12.47 -7.94 2.30
CA LEU A 99 -12.11 -6.57 2.78
C LEU A 99 -12.34 -6.35 4.29
N LYS A 100 -12.11 -7.37 5.12
CA LYS A 100 -12.39 -7.33 6.56
C LYS A 100 -11.37 -6.54 7.37
N THR A 101 -10.19 -6.29 6.79
CA THR A 101 -9.14 -5.53 7.47
C THR A 101 -9.33 -4.02 7.38
N GLU A 102 -10.36 -3.53 6.69
CA GLU A 102 -10.48 -2.12 6.39
C GLU A 102 -11.91 -1.57 6.36
N ILE A 103 -12.03 -0.30 6.75
CA ILE A 103 -13.25 0.50 6.65
C ILE A 103 -12.99 1.63 5.69
N ALA A 104 -13.65 1.59 4.53
CA ALA A 104 -13.50 2.59 3.49
C ALA A 104 -14.86 3.05 2.97
N ILE A 105 -14.93 4.30 2.52
CA ILE A 105 -16.11 4.92 1.92
C ILE A 105 -15.81 5.45 0.51
N THR A 106 -16.83 5.47 -0.34
CA THR A 106 -16.80 6.05 -1.69
C THR A 106 -18.01 6.94 -1.92
N GLY A 107 -17.89 7.92 -2.80
CA GLY A 107 -18.94 8.87 -3.12
C GLY A 107 -18.48 9.87 -4.18
N PRO A 108 -19.38 10.72 -4.68
CA PRO A 108 -19.10 11.58 -5.83
C PRO A 108 -18.06 12.68 -5.54
N ILE A 109 -17.95 13.15 -4.30
CA ILE A 109 -17.14 14.31 -3.92
C ILE A 109 -16.14 13.92 -2.83
N LYS A 110 -14.84 13.97 -3.15
CA LYS A 110 -13.76 13.59 -2.23
C LYS A 110 -13.72 14.41 -0.94
N GLN A 111 -14.08 15.69 -1.00
CA GLN A 111 -14.08 16.57 0.17
C GLN A 111 -15.15 16.15 1.19
N GLU A 112 -16.33 15.73 0.74
CA GLU A 112 -17.40 15.22 1.61
C GLU A 112 -16.97 13.93 2.29
N LEU A 113 -16.29 13.02 1.57
CA LEU A 113 -15.72 11.81 2.16
C LEU A 113 -14.73 12.13 3.30
N TRP A 114 -13.90 13.17 3.15
CA TRP A 114 -12.98 13.61 4.20
C TRP A 114 -13.71 14.17 5.42
N GLN A 115 -14.76 14.97 5.20
CA GLN A 115 -15.59 15.50 6.28
C GLN A 115 -16.24 14.36 7.08
N VAL A 116 -16.79 13.35 6.40
CA VAL A 116 -17.37 12.16 7.04
C VAL A 116 -16.31 11.36 7.81
N LYS A 117 -15.14 11.09 7.22
CA LYS A 117 -14.03 10.43 7.92
C LYS A 117 -13.68 11.17 9.21
N ASN A 118 -13.47 12.48 9.13
CA ASN A 118 -13.05 13.29 10.27
C ASN A 118 -14.13 13.33 11.37
N ALA A 119 -15.40 13.49 11.01
CA ALA A 119 -16.51 13.51 11.97
C ALA A 119 -16.67 12.17 12.72
N ILE A 120 -16.57 11.05 12.00
CA ILE A 120 -16.63 9.71 12.60
C ILE A 120 -15.43 9.49 13.51
N LEU A 121 -14.21 9.74 13.03
CA LEU A 121 -13.00 9.52 13.82
C LEU A 121 -12.97 10.40 15.07
N GLN A 122 -13.35 11.68 14.96
CA GLN A 122 -13.43 12.59 16.12
C GLN A 122 -14.37 12.02 17.18
N ARG A 123 -15.61 11.67 16.80
CA ARG A 123 -16.60 11.13 17.73
C ARG A 123 -16.12 9.83 18.40
N VAL A 124 -15.58 8.89 17.62
CA VAL A 124 -15.10 7.62 18.16
C VAL A 124 -13.90 7.82 19.08
N TYR A 125 -12.95 8.68 18.69
CA TYR A 125 -11.75 8.93 19.48
C TYR A 125 -12.05 9.64 20.80
N GLU A 126 -13.02 10.55 20.82
CA GLU A 126 -13.53 11.18 22.03
C GLU A 126 -14.24 10.16 22.93
N CYS A 127 -15.17 9.35 22.38
CA CYS A 127 -15.90 8.36 23.16
C CYS A 127 -14.99 7.27 23.78
N LEU A 128 -13.94 6.87 23.07
CA LEU A 128 -13.01 5.83 23.54
C LEU A 128 -11.79 6.39 24.28
N ASP A 129 -11.71 7.72 24.44
CA ASP A 129 -10.59 8.44 25.03
C ASP A 129 -9.22 7.99 24.48
N ILE A 130 -9.08 8.04 23.16
CA ILE A 130 -7.91 7.46 22.48
C ILE A 130 -6.60 8.15 22.86
N LYS A 131 -6.65 9.45 23.16
CA LYS A 131 -5.44 10.20 23.54
C LYS A 131 -4.81 9.67 24.83
N SER A 132 -5.60 9.26 25.83
CA SER A 132 -5.06 8.72 27.08
C SER A 132 -4.52 7.29 26.93
N LYS A 133 -4.90 6.59 25.85
CA LYS A 133 -4.51 5.21 25.53
C LYS A 133 -3.31 5.10 24.57
N MET A 134 -2.72 6.23 24.18
CA MET A 134 -1.50 6.23 23.38
C MET A 134 -0.29 5.99 24.29
N TYR A 135 0.41 4.89 24.08
CA TYR A 135 1.58 4.53 24.91
C TYR A 135 2.81 4.08 24.10
N LEU A 136 2.64 3.72 22.83
CA LEU A 136 3.76 3.34 21.96
C LEU A 136 4.48 4.56 21.38
N SER A 137 5.76 4.41 21.12
CA SER A 137 6.54 5.36 20.31
C SER A 137 6.27 5.16 18.81
N LEU A 138 6.58 6.16 17.98
CA LEU A 138 6.51 6.01 16.51
C LEU A 138 7.46 4.90 15.99
N TYR A 139 8.52 4.56 16.72
CA TYR A 139 9.46 3.50 16.33
C TYR A 139 8.88 2.09 16.54
N GLU A 140 7.92 1.95 17.46
CA GLU A 140 7.26 0.70 17.86
C GLU A 140 5.77 0.66 17.50
N ALA A 141 5.31 1.66 16.75
CA ALA A 141 3.91 1.82 16.40
C ALA A 141 3.35 0.57 15.69
N ARG A 142 2.06 0.29 15.91
CA ARG A 142 1.35 -0.77 15.18
C ARG A 142 1.09 -0.40 13.71
N GLY A 143 1.62 0.70 13.19
CA GLY A 143 1.49 1.09 11.78
C GLY A 143 2.64 2.00 11.36
N ILE A 144 3.05 1.88 10.10
CA ILE A 144 4.15 2.63 9.49
C ILE A 144 3.63 3.56 8.40
N HIS A 145 3.95 4.85 8.53
CA HIS A 145 3.37 5.90 7.69
C HIS A 145 4.39 6.71 6.93
N GLN A 146 3.95 7.25 5.79
CA GLN A 146 4.73 8.13 4.91
C GLN A 146 4.71 9.59 5.42
N ILE A 147 5.29 9.84 6.60
CA ILE A 147 5.21 11.14 7.30
C ILE A 147 6.54 11.91 7.40
N ARG A 148 7.68 11.26 7.15
CA ARG A 148 8.99 11.91 7.28
C ARG A 148 9.27 12.76 6.06
N ASN A 149 9.59 14.05 6.20
CA ASN A 149 10.04 14.87 5.07
C ASN A 149 11.37 14.33 4.51
N ILE A 150 11.46 14.13 3.19
CA ILE A 150 12.66 13.62 2.53
C ILE A 150 13.87 14.56 2.70
N ASN A 151 13.65 15.88 2.83
CA ASN A 151 14.73 16.84 3.05
C ASN A 151 15.40 16.65 4.42
N ASN A 152 14.70 15.99 5.35
CA ASN A 152 15.19 15.63 6.68
C ASN A 152 15.72 14.19 6.75
N SER A 153 15.86 13.50 5.61
CA SER A 153 16.54 12.20 5.55
C SER A 153 18.06 12.37 5.54
N ASN A 154 18.79 11.28 5.77
CA ASN A 154 20.24 11.27 5.59
C ASN A 154 20.64 11.50 4.11
N ASP A 155 21.90 11.87 3.89
CA ASP A 155 22.41 12.25 2.56
C ASP A 155 22.44 11.08 1.58
N ILE A 156 22.67 9.86 2.09
CA ILE A 156 22.64 8.62 1.29
C ILE A 156 21.26 8.46 0.61
N VAL A 157 20.18 8.69 1.35
CA VAL A 157 18.81 8.60 0.83
C VAL A 157 18.55 9.66 -0.24
N LYS A 158 19.04 10.89 -0.01
CA LYS A 158 18.87 11.99 -0.97
C LYS A 158 19.65 11.72 -2.26
N GLU A 159 20.89 11.29 -2.14
CA GLU A 159 21.75 10.93 -3.27
C GLU A 159 21.15 9.79 -4.08
N PHE A 160 20.72 8.72 -3.40
CA PHE A 160 20.06 7.60 -4.06
C PHE A 160 18.78 8.02 -4.79
N TYR A 161 17.94 8.84 -4.16
CA TYR A 161 16.73 9.37 -4.79
C TYR A 161 17.05 10.18 -6.06
N GLN A 162 18.08 11.06 -6.01
CA GLN A 162 18.51 11.85 -7.16
C GLN A 162 19.01 10.96 -8.32
N GLN A 163 19.81 9.94 -8.01
CA GLN A 163 20.29 8.97 -9.01
C GLN A 163 19.12 8.19 -9.64
N PHE A 164 18.17 7.73 -8.82
CA PHE A 164 16.99 7.01 -9.28
C PHE A 164 16.14 7.89 -10.21
N ILE A 165 15.79 9.11 -9.81
CA ILE A 165 14.94 9.97 -10.64
C ILE A 165 15.65 10.39 -11.93
N ALA A 166 16.98 10.60 -11.90
CA ALA A 166 17.74 10.88 -13.11
C ALA A 166 17.59 9.74 -14.12
N LYS A 167 17.81 8.49 -13.69
CA LYS A 167 17.64 7.29 -14.53
C LYS A 167 16.21 7.08 -14.98
N TYR A 168 15.24 7.14 -14.05
CA TYR A 168 13.83 6.91 -14.36
C TYR A 168 13.27 7.99 -15.31
N SER A 169 13.84 9.19 -15.31
CA SER A 169 13.46 10.27 -16.22
C SER A 169 13.67 9.96 -17.71
N GLU A 170 14.55 9.02 -18.04
CA GLU A 170 14.77 8.55 -19.42
C GLU A 170 13.56 7.81 -20.00
N TYR A 171 12.66 7.33 -19.14
CA TYR A 171 11.49 6.51 -19.50
C TYR A 171 10.20 7.33 -19.59
N ILE A 172 10.24 8.60 -19.18
CA ILE A 172 9.06 9.46 -18.98
C ILE A 172 9.13 10.72 -19.86
N LYS A 173 7.98 11.14 -20.39
CA LYS A 173 7.81 12.41 -21.13
C LYS A 173 8.15 13.60 -20.23
N GLN A 174 8.88 14.59 -20.74
CA GLN A 174 9.42 15.66 -19.90
C GLN A 174 8.30 16.50 -19.26
N GLU A 175 7.28 16.79 -20.04
CA GLU A 175 6.07 17.51 -19.69
C GLU A 175 5.21 16.79 -18.63
N ALA A 176 5.35 15.47 -18.49
CA ALA A 176 4.58 14.68 -17.53
C ALA A 176 5.25 14.57 -16.15
N LYS A 177 6.54 14.90 -16.02
CA LYS A 177 7.30 14.77 -14.76
C LYS A 177 6.63 15.48 -13.57
N PRO A 178 6.08 16.71 -13.69
CA PRO A 178 5.41 17.37 -12.57
C PRO A 178 4.17 16.65 -12.05
N GLN A 179 3.55 15.79 -12.87
CA GLN A 179 2.31 15.09 -12.54
C GLN A 179 2.57 13.72 -11.88
N ILE A 180 3.80 13.22 -11.94
CA ILE A 180 4.16 11.89 -11.44
C ILE A 180 4.75 12.00 -10.04
N LYS A 181 4.11 11.30 -9.08
CA LYS A 181 4.49 11.31 -7.67
C LYS A 181 5.97 10.95 -7.43
N LEU A 182 6.52 10.02 -8.22
CA LEU A 182 7.92 9.58 -8.08
C LEU A 182 8.94 10.71 -8.26
N PHE A 183 8.67 11.73 -9.09
CA PHE A 183 9.57 12.88 -9.25
C PHE A 183 9.34 13.99 -8.22
N ASN A 184 8.20 13.95 -7.53
CA ASN A 184 7.75 14.99 -6.59
C ASN A 184 7.60 14.41 -5.18
N GLN A 185 8.48 13.48 -4.81
CA GLN A 185 8.44 12.79 -3.53
C GLN A 185 8.80 13.76 -2.39
N SER A 186 7.81 14.14 -1.57
CA SER A 186 8.03 15.06 -0.44
C SER A 186 8.21 14.34 0.90
N THR A 187 7.57 13.19 1.08
CA THR A 187 7.64 12.41 2.33
C THR A 187 8.03 10.96 2.09
N ILE A 188 8.71 10.34 3.05
CA ILE A 188 9.09 8.92 3.03
C ILE A 188 8.53 8.24 4.28
N TYR A 189 8.59 6.91 4.31
CA TYR A 189 8.16 6.16 5.49
C TYR A 189 9.01 6.49 6.73
N GLN A 190 8.36 6.57 7.89
CA GLN A 190 9.02 6.86 9.17
C GLN A 190 10.03 5.78 9.58
N ASN A 191 10.88 6.12 10.55
CA ASN A 191 11.74 5.11 11.18
C ASN A 191 10.90 4.15 11.99
N HIS A 192 11.20 2.86 11.90
CA HIS A 192 10.44 1.81 12.54
C HIS A 192 11.28 0.56 12.77
N LEU A 193 11.04 -0.16 13.88
CA LEU A 193 11.80 -1.38 14.23
C LEU A 193 11.68 -2.47 13.16
N LEU A 194 10.55 -2.50 12.45
CA LEU A 194 10.27 -3.45 11.37
C LEU A 194 11.34 -3.43 10.28
N TRP A 195 11.93 -2.26 9.99
CA TRP A 195 12.92 -2.14 8.91
C TRP A 195 14.17 -2.97 9.21
N ASN A 196 14.59 -3.04 10.47
CA ASN A 196 15.70 -3.90 10.88
C ASN A 196 15.33 -5.39 10.78
N LYS A 197 14.08 -5.76 11.07
CA LYS A 197 13.60 -7.14 10.88
C LYS A 197 13.61 -7.53 9.39
N ILE A 198 13.13 -6.65 8.51
CA ILE A 198 13.14 -6.88 7.05
C ILE A 198 14.58 -6.94 6.52
N LYS A 199 15.49 -6.07 7.02
CA LYS A 199 16.91 -6.08 6.65
C LYS A 199 17.55 -7.45 6.83
N GLY A 200 17.17 -8.16 7.90
CA GLY A 200 17.70 -9.48 8.26
C GLY A 200 17.15 -10.65 7.43
N LEU A 201 16.11 -10.48 6.61
CA LEU A 201 15.52 -11.58 5.84
C LEU A 201 16.38 -12.04 4.66
N ALA A 202 16.98 -11.09 3.95
CA ALA A 202 17.75 -11.36 2.74
C ALA A 202 18.80 -10.27 2.52
N LYS A 203 19.83 -10.57 1.72
CA LYS A 203 20.89 -9.60 1.41
C LYS A 203 20.35 -8.45 0.55
N ASN A 204 19.60 -8.78 -0.51
CA ASN A 204 19.10 -7.86 -1.53
C ASN A 204 17.60 -7.58 -1.35
N LYS A 205 17.16 -6.34 -1.61
CA LYS A 205 15.76 -5.92 -1.43
C LYS A 205 15.22 -5.34 -2.73
N LEU A 206 14.24 -5.99 -3.34
CA LEU A 206 13.56 -5.52 -4.53
C LEU A 206 12.22 -4.89 -4.16
N PHE A 207 12.05 -3.61 -4.46
CA PHE A 207 10.81 -2.87 -4.27
C PHE A 207 10.10 -2.66 -5.60
N ILE A 208 8.78 -2.80 -5.61
CA ILE A 208 7.96 -2.56 -6.80
C ILE A 208 7.60 -1.06 -6.88
N LEU A 209 7.92 -0.42 -8.02
CA LEU A 209 7.71 1.01 -8.25
C LEU A 209 6.23 1.42 -8.22
N THR A 210 5.99 2.73 -8.15
CA THR A 210 4.78 3.46 -7.71
C THR A 210 4.71 3.70 -6.20
N ALA A 211 4.37 2.69 -5.40
CA ALA A 211 4.36 2.78 -3.94
C ALA A 211 5.74 2.48 -3.32
N GLY A 212 6.53 1.62 -3.96
CA GLY A 212 7.78 1.11 -3.40
C GLY A 212 8.88 2.14 -3.22
N LEU A 213 8.90 3.25 -3.97
CA LEU A 213 9.97 4.25 -3.81
C LEU A 213 9.97 4.88 -2.42
N SER A 214 8.83 5.40 -1.94
CA SER A 214 8.77 6.04 -0.62
C SER A 214 9.01 5.04 0.52
N ILE A 215 8.64 3.77 0.32
CA ILE A 215 8.91 2.66 1.25
C ILE A 215 10.41 2.38 1.30
N ALA A 216 11.04 2.18 0.14
CA ALA A 216 12.46 1.89 0.02
C ALA A 216 13.35 3.00 0.60
N LEU A 217 13.00 4.27 0.35
CA LEU A 217 13.72 5.41 0.93
C LEU A 217 13.56 5.47 2.45
N GLY A 218 12.37 5.16 2.99
CA GLY A 218 12.15 5.06 4.44
C GLY A 218 12.93 3.90 5.08
N TYR A 219 12.96 2.75 4.41
CA TYR A 219 13.77 1.59 4.78
C TYR A 219 15.27 1.94 4.78
N MET A 220 15.77 2.54 3.70
CA MET A 220 17.17 2.98 3.58
C MET A 220 17.53 3.98 4.67
N ASN A 221 16.66 4.96 4.93
CA ASN A 221 16.87 5.95 5.98
C ASN A 221 17.02 5.30 7.37
N SER A 222 16.28 4.24 7.62
CA SER A 222 16.24 3.56 8.92
C SER A 222 17.37 2.56 9.11
N THR A 223 17.88 1.97 8.02
CA THR A 223 18.78 0.81 8.08
C THR A 223 20.17 1.07 7.53
N MET A 224 20.37 2.19 6.82
CA MET A 224 21.54 2.52 6.01
C MET A 224 21.89 1.47 4.94
N ASP A 225 20.96 0.57 4.63
CA ASP A 225 21.18 -0.49 3.65
C ASP A 225 21.02 0.05 2.22
N LYS A 226 22.08 -0.09 1.42
CA LYS A 226 22.15 0.38 0.03
C LYS A 226 21.79 -0.71 -0.99
N ARG A 227 21.62 -1.98 -0.57
CA ARG A 227 21.29 -3.10 -1.47
C ARG A 227 19.81 -3.14 -1.82
N ILE A 228 19.37 -2.05 -2.43
CA ILE A 228 18.00 -1.77 -2.81
C ILE A 228 17.89 -1.73 -4.31
N PHE A 229 16.87 -2.41 -4.81
CA PHE A 229 16.58 -2.56 -6.21
C PHE A 229 15.12 -2.20 -6.47
N PHE A 230 14.83 -1.82 -7.70
CA PHE A 230 13.52 -1.40 -8.17
C PHE A 230 13.17 -2.11 -9.45
N THR A 231 11.93 -2.58 -9.53
CA THR A 231 11.31 -3.00 -10.79
C THR A 231 9.97 -2.33 -10.93
N GLU A 232 9.45 -2.28 -12.13
CA GLU A 232 8.09 -1.83 -12.37
C GLU A 232 7.21 -2.98 -12.85
N VAL A 233 6.03 -3.09 -12.25
CA VAL A 233 5.03 -4.08 -12.63
C VAL A 233 3.77 -3.34 -13.00
N HIS A 234 3.35 -3.47 -14.26
CA HIS A 234 2.09 -2.91 -14.72
C HIS A 234 0.98 -3.94 -14.69
N ARG A 235 -0.20 -3.46 -14.33
CA ARG A 235 -1.46 -4.13 -14.66
C ARG A 235 -2.08 -3.41 -15.85
N GLU A 236 -2.99 -4.09 -16.54
CA GLU A 236 -3.80 -3.47 -17.60
C GLU A 236 -4.47 -2.19 -17.06
N ASN A 237 -4.45 -1.10 -17.85
CA ASN A 237 -5.04 0.20 -17.54
C ASN A 237 -4.34 1.07 -16.47
N ASP A 238 -3.01 0.98 -16.36
CA ASP A 238 -2.25 1.93 -15.53
C ASP A 238 -2.20 3.32 -16.20
N PRO A 239 -2.78 4.39 -15.59
CA PRO A 239 -2.76 5.73 -16.16
C PRO A 239 -1.34 6.29 -16.36
N TYR A 240 -0.34 5.77 -15.63
CA TYR A 240 1.06 6.14 -15.84
C TYR A 240 1.60 5.70 -17.20
N GLN A 241 0.92 4.79 -17.91
CA GLN A 241 1.29 4.42 -19.29
C GLN A 241 1.18 5.61 -20.25
N LEU A 242 0.26 6.56 -20.02
CA LEU A 242 0.07 7.74 -20.87
C LEU A 242 1.29 8.66 -20.90
N TYR A 243 2.06 8.64 -19.81
CA TYR A 243 3.21 9.52 -19.57
C TYR A 243 4.55 8.92 -20.01
N ARG A 244 4.57 7.68 -20.51
CA ARG A 244 5.80 6.97 -20.89
C ARG A 244 6.31 7.37 -22.27
N LYS A 245 7.63 7.35 -22.40
CA LYS A 245 8.35 7.27 -23.68
C LYS A 245 8.59 5.81 -24.09
N LYS A 246 8.95 4.97 -23.11
CA LYS A 246 9.27 3.55 -23.27
C LYS A 246 9.02 2.80 -21.97
N ASN A 247 8.88 1.47 -22.04
CA ASN A 247 8.65 0.63 -20.88
C ASN A 247 9.90 0.49 -20.00
N PHE A 248 9.71 0.51 -18.68
CA PHE A 248 10.73 0.20 -17.69
C PHE A 248 10.76 -1.30 -17.40
N HIS A 249 11.25 -2.10 -18.34
CA HIS A 249 11.31 -3.58 -18.22
C HIS A 249 12.63 -4.06 -17.59
N THR A 250 13.17 -3.31 -16.64
CA THR A 250 14.47 -3.61 -16.03
C THR A 250 14.40 -3.58 -14.51
N ILE A 251 15.47 -4.10 -13.90
CA ILE A 251 15.71 -3.94 -12.47
C ILE A 251 16.81 -2.89 -12.32
N PHE A 252 16.56 -1.86 -11.53
CA PHE A 252 17.51 -0.79 -11.24
C PHE A 252 17.96 -0.87 -9.78
N PRO A 253 19.26 -0.71 -9.48
CA PRO A 253 20.35 -0.58 -10.45
C PRO A 253 20.62 -1.90 -11.20
N GLU A 254 21.16 -1.79 -12.42
CA GLU A 254 21.26 -2.92 -13.37
C GLU A 254 22.28 -4.01 -12.92
N ASN A 255 23.14 -3.68 -11.95
CA ASN A 255 24.13 -4.58 -11.34
C ASN A 255 23.53 -5.71 -10.47
N ILE A 256 22.21 -5.76 -10.28
CA ILE A 256 21.58 -6.85 -9.52
C ILE A 256 21.94 -8.23 -10.07
N CYS A 257 22.15 -8.32 -11.39
CA CYS A 257 22.44 -9.59 -12.05
C CYS A 257 23.85 -10.10 -11.74
N GLU A 258 24.82 -9.24 -11.40
CA GLU A 258 26.18 -9.65 -11.02
C GLU A 258 26.28 -9.87 -9.50
N GLU A 259 25.68 -8.99 -8.70
CA GLU A 259 25.76 -9.06 -7.24
C GLU A 259 24.80 -10.09 -6.62
N ALA A 260 23.65 -10.37 -7.23
CA ALA A 260 22.64 -11.28 -6.67
C ALA A 260 22.70 -12.70 -7.26
N GLN A 261 23.70 -13.03 -8.10
CA GLN A 261 23.80 -14.35 -8.75
C GLN A 261 23.94 -15.52 -7.76
N HIS A 262 24.35 -15.24 -6.52
CA HIS A 262 24.51 -16.23 -5.44
C HIS A 262 23.81 -15.89 -4.12
N ASP A 263 23.13 -14.73 -4.02
CA ASP A 263 22.62 -14.21 -2.76
C ASP A 263 21.09 -14.24 -2.67
N SER A 264 20.55 -14.28 -1.45
CA SER A 264 19.11 -14.17 -1.20
C SER A 264 18.57 -12.78 -1.55
N ILE A 265 17.34 -12.76 -2.07
CA ILE A 265 16.60 -11.55 -2.41
C ILE A 265 15.21 -11.59 -1.77
N VAL A 266 14.76 -10.46 -1.26
CA VAL A 266 13.39 -10.28 -0.80
C VAL A 266 12.67 -9.27 -1.67
N ILE A 267 11.51 -9.66 -2.20
CA ILE A 267 10.62 -8.80 -2.99
C ILE A 267 9.58 -8.20 -2.05
N ILE A 268 9.41 -6.88 -2.08
CA ILE A 268 8.60 -6.12 -1.13
C ILE A 268 7.60 -5.25 -1.89
N ASP A 269 6.30 -5.42 -1.59
CA ASP A 269 5.22 -4.59 -2.13
C ASP A 269 4.01 -4.58 -1.19
N LYS A 270 3.12 -3.60 -1.37
CA LYS A 270 1.79 -3.63 -0.73
C LYS A 270 0.96 -4.74 -1.34
N ILE A 271 0.24 -5.51 -0.51
CA ILE A 271 -0.44 -6.70 -0.99
C ILE A 271 -1.97 -6.61 -0.88
N TYR A 272 -2.59 -6.57 -2.06
CA TYR A 272 -4.01 -6.86 -2.22
C TYR A 272 -4.18 -8.34 -2.57
N THR A 273 -3.75 -8.74 -3.78
CA THR A 273 -3.83 -10.13 -4.29
C THR A 273 -2.50 -10.89 -4.23
N GLY A 274 -1.37 -10.18 -4.34
CA GLY A 274 -0.03 -10.78 -4.52
C GLY A 274 0.43 -10.87 -5.98
N GLY A 275 -0.41 -10.55 -6.95
CA GLY A 275 -0.07 -10.70 -8.38
C GLY A 275 1.15 -9.87 -8.84
N SER A 276 1.39 -8.69 -8.25
CA SER A 276 2.58 -7.89 -8.56
C SER A 276 3.87 -8.56 -8.09
N LEU A 277 3.83 -9.23 -6.93
CA LEU A 277 4.96 -9.97 -6.37
C LEU A 277 5.31 -11.19 -7.22
N LEU A 278 4.31 -11.92 -7.72
CA LEU A 278 4.52 -13.07 -8.61
C LEU A 278 5.17 -12.64 -9.93
N ILE A 279 4.69 -11.56 -10.56
CA ILE A 279 5.30 -11.04 -11.79
C ILE A 279 6.75 -10.58 -11.53
N ALA A 280 7.01 -9.93 -10.40
CA ALA A 280 8.36 -9.51 -10.03
C ALA A 280 9.30 -10.72 -9.78
N GLU A 281 8.78 -11.80 -9.18
CA GLU A 281 9.50 -13.07 -9.01
C GLU A 281 9.88 -13.68 -10.36
N ASP A 282 8.93 -13.78 -11.30
CA ASP A 282 9.19 -14.27 -12.65
C ASP A 282 10.26 -13.46 -13.39
N LEU A 283 10.27 -12.12 -13.21
CA LEU A 283 11.31 -11.25 -13.76
C LEU A 283 12.69 -11.53 -13.17
N VAL A 284 12.77 -11.84 -11.86
CA VAL A 284 14.04 -12.20 -11.20
C VAL A 284 14.54 -13.57 -11.67
N VAL A 285 13.63 -14.53 -11.83
CA VAL A 285 13.93 -15.89 -12.30
C VAL A 285 14.35 -15.88 -13.77
N GLY A 286 13.56 -15.24 -14.65
CA GLY A 286 13.74 -15.23 -16.10
C GLY A 286 15.00 -14.52 -16.59
N LYS A 287 15.65 -13.70 -15.75
CA LYS A 287 16.93 -13.05 -16.07
C LYS A 287 18.17 -13.96 -15.89
N ARG A 288 18.03 -15.28 -15.69
CA ARG A 288 19.15 -16.14 -15.28
C ARG A 288 19.25 -17.48 -16.00
N SER A 289 20.49 -17.95 -16.15
CA SER A 289 20.85 -19.15 -16.91
C SER A 289 21.37 -20.33 -16.09
N ASN A 290 21.87 -20.20 -14.85
CA ASN A 290 22.47 -21.36 -14.13
C ASN A 290 22.39 -21.42 -12.57
N THR A 291 22.02 -20.36 -11.83
CA THR A 291 21.83 -20.43 -10.36
C THR A 291 20.63 -19.58 -9.89
N SER A 292 19.65 -20.22 -9.24
CA SER A 292 18.46 -19.54 -8.73
C SER A 292 18.71 -19.01 -7.31
N PRO A 293 18.55 -17.69 -7.06
CA PRO A 293 18.69 -17.14 -5.73
C PRO A 293 17.54 -17.63 -4.84
N LYS A 294 17.74 -17.67 -3.53
CA LYS A 294 16.61 -17.82 -2.59
C LYS A 294 15.77 -16.54 -2.66
N ILE A 295 14.57 -16.64 -3.23
CA ILE A 295 13.61 -15.54 -3.33
C ILE A 295 12.65 -15.65 -2.15
N LEU A 296 12.48 -14.55 -1.43
CA LEU A 296 11.45 -14.36 -0.42
C LEU A 296 10.50 -13.25 -0.86
N LYS A 297 9.26 -13.30 -0.42
CA LYS A 297 8.24 -12.28 -0.68
C LYS A 297 7.69 -11.74 0.64
N VAL A 298 7.70 -10.42 0.78
CA VAL A 298 7.11 -9.68 1.91
C VAL A 298 5.93 -8.86 1.40
N GLY A 299 4.74 -9.24 1.84
CA GLY A 299 3.51 -8.48 1.57
C GLY A 299 3.26 -7.43 2.66
N LEU A 300 3.23 -6.15 2.29
CA LEU A 300 2.90 -5.07 3.21
C LEU A 300 1.39 -4.87 3.29
N PHE A 301 0.87 -4.80 4.52
CA PHE A 301 -0.50 -4.37 4.82
C PHE A 301 -1.56 -5.23 4.09
N PRO A 302 -1.59 -6.55 4.37
CA PRO A 302 -2.44 -7.48 3.64
C PRO A 302 -3.93 -7.14 3.78
N LYS A 303 -4.62 -7.17 2.63
CA LYS A 303 -6.05 -6.85 2.55
C LYS A 303 -6.98 -8.04 2.47
N SER A 304 -6.44 -9.23 2.24
CA SER A 304 -7.24 -10.45 2.15
C SER A 304 -6.47 -11.64 2.70
N TYR A 305 -7.20 -12.61 3.25
CA TYR A 305 -6.63 -13.89 3.67
C TYR A 305 -5.99 -14.64 2.49
N HIS A 306 -6.63 -14.59 1.33
CA HIS A 306 -6.13 -15.23 0.12
C HIS A 306 -4.73 -14.74 -0.28
N SER A 307 -4.44 -13.45 -0.08
CA SER A 307 -3.13 -12.87 -0.40
C SER A 307 -1.97 -13.46 0.39
N LEU A 308 -2.25 -14.03 1.58
CA LEU A 308 -1.24 -14.62 2.45
C LEU A 308 -0.59 -15.86 1.82
N HIS A 309 -1.29 -16.56 0.91
CA HIS A 309 -0.75 -17.71 0.19
C HIS A 309 0.34 -17.35 -0.83
N ASN A 310 0.45 -16.07 -1.21
CA ASN A 310 1.36 -15.62 -2.26
C ASN A 310 2.67 -15.03 -1.73
N VAL A 311 2.87 -15.01 -0.40
CA VAL A 311 4.00 -14.37 0.26
C VAL A 311 4.53 -15.20 1.41
N ASP A 312 5.84 -15.11 1.68
CA ASP A 312 6.50 -15.82 2.78
C ASP A 312 6.30 -15.11 4.12
N TYR A 313 6.25 -13.78 4.09
CA TYR A 313 6.06 -12.93 5.25
C TYR A 313 5.05 -11.83 4.94
N VAL A 314 4.38 -11.35 5.97
CA VAL A 314 3.55 -10.14 5.92
C VAL A 314 3.90 -9.15 6.99
N VAL A 315 3.66 -7.88 6.67
CA VAL A 315 3.69 -6.79 7.64
C VAL A 315 2.26 -6.47 8.03
N TYR A 316 1.90 -6.83 9.26
CA TYR A 316 0.56 -6.62 9.81
C TYR A 316 0.65 -5.96 11.18
N ALA A 317 -0.01 -4.81 11.34
CA ALA A 317 -0.05 -4.04 12.56
C ALA A 317 1.37 -3.80 13.16
N GLY A 318 2.33 -3.37 12.32
CA GLY A 318 3.71 -3.07 12.73
C GLY A 318 4.61 -4.30 12.97
N ARG A 319 4.09 -5.52 12.80
CA ARG A 319 4.84 -6.78 13.00
C ARG A 319 5.16 -7.46 11.69
N LEU A 320 6.31 -8.13 11.64
CA LEU A 320 6.70 -9.04 10.57
C LEU A 320 6.33 -10.46 10.99
N ILE A 321 5.46 -11.11 10.23
CA ILE A 321 4.87 -12.41 10.58
C ILE A 321 5.06 -13.37 9.40
N LYS A 322 5.44 -14.63 9.66
CA LYS A 322 5.47 -15.66 8.61
C LYS A 322 4.05 -15.99 8.16
N SER A 323 3.80 -16.03 6.86
CA SER A 323 2.46 -16.32 6.36
C SER A 323 1.99 -17.73 6.72
N THR A 324 2.89 -18.71 6.75
CA THR A 324 2.55 -20.09 7.14
C THR A 324 1.97 -20.16 8.55
N TYR A 325 2.53 -19.38 9.50
CA TYR A 325 1.98 -19.28 10.85
C TYR A 325 0.53 -18.81 10.83
N ILE A 326 0.22 -17.78 10.03
CA ILE A 326 -1.14 -17.25 9.95
C ILE A 326 -2.07 -18.31 9.34
N LEU A 327 -1.64 -18.94 8.25
CA LEU A 327 -2.41 -19.94 7.52
C LEU A 327 -2.69 -21.22 8.31
N GLU A 328 -1.82 -21.56 9.26
CA GLU A 328 -1.94 -22.74 10.12
C GLU A 328 -2.80 -22.49 11.37
N ASN A 329 -2.85 -21.25 11.87
CA ASN A 329 -3.47 -20.92 13.16
C ASN A 329 -4.78 -20.12 13.05
N TYR A 330 -5.09 -19.59 11.87
CA TYR A 330 -6.26 -18.75 11.65
C TYR A 330 -7.07 -19.18 10.43
N THR A 331 -8.29 -18.68 10.35
CA THR A 331 -9.19 -18.83 9.20
C THR A 331 -9.32 -17.52 8.43
N SER A 332 -9.96 -17.59 7.27
CA SER A 332 -10.30 -16.40 6.49
C SER A 332 -11.25 -15.42 7.21
N GLU A 333 -11.93 -15.88 8.27
CA GLU A 333 -12.90 -15.09 9.03
C GLU A 333 -12.27 -14.31 10.18
N ASP A 334 -11.21 -14.81 10.81
CA ASP A 334 -10.75 -14.32 12.12
C ASP A 334 -9.27 -13.88 12.15
N TRP A 335 -8.47 -14.21 11.13
CA TRP A 335 -7.02 -13.91 11.13
C TRP A 335 -6.66 -12.46 11.48
N HIS A 336 -7.45 -11.49 11.04
CA HIS A 336 -7.14 -10.07 11.20
C HIS A 336 -7.33 -9.61 12.65
N PHE A 337 -8.41 -10.02 13.31
CA PHE A 337 -8.63 -9.74 14.72
C PHE A 337 -7.76 -10.61 15.61
N GLY A 338 -7.65 -11.90 15.29
CA GLY A 338 -6.79 -12.84 16.01
C GLY A 338 -5.36 -12.33 16.09
N LEU A 339 -4.75 -12.02 14.95
CA LEU A 339 -3.41 -11.43 14.93
C LEU A 339 -3.35 -10.12 15.72
N LEU A 340 -4.31 -9.20 15.53
CA LEU A 340 -4.27 -7.89 16.19
C LEU A 340 -4.23 -8.01 17.72
N LEU A 341 -5.01 -8.95 18.26
CA LEU A 341 -5.18 -9.20 19.70
C LEU A 341 -4.10 -10.10 20.29
N GLU A 342 -3.32 -10.80 19.48
CA GLU A 342 -2.16 -11.55 19.98
C GLU A 342 -1.23 -10.64 20.79
N PRO A 343 -0.78 -11.08 21.97
CA PRO A 343 0.29 -10.42 22.70
C PRO A 343 1.50 -10.27 21.79
N SER A 344 2.14 -9.11 21.84
CA SER A 344 3.43 -8.87 21.20
C SER A 344 4.55 -9.59 21.96
N THR A 345 4.41 -10.91 22.15
CA THR A 345 5.52 -11.79 22.47
C THR A 345 6.37 -11.85 21.23
N GLU A 346 7.57 -11.30 21.29
CA GLU A 346 8.58 -11.45 20.26
C GLU A 346 8.67 -12.93 19.89
N MET A 347 8.18 -13.28 18.70
CA MET A 347 8.55 -14.55 18.08
C MET A 347 10.07 -14.55 18.02
N ARG A 348 10.69 -15.32 18.91
CA ARG A 348 12.08 -15.75 18.83
C ARG A 348 12.22 -16.45 17.49
N ILE A 349 12.59 -15.68 16.46
CA ILE A 349 13.11 -16.25 15.23
C ILE A 349 14.44 -16.85 15.66
N HIS A 350 14.46 -18.17 15.91
CA HIS A 350 15.69 -18.92 15.91
C HIS A 350 16.30 -18.74 14.51
N ILE A 351 17.35 -17.92 14.46
CA ILE A 351 18.24 -17.72 13.31
C ILE A 351 18.99 -19.02 13.07
#